data_AF-A0A7W6S2I6-F1
#
_entry.id   AF-A0A7W6S2I6-F1
#
_cell.length_a   1.000
_cell.length_b   1.000
_cell.length_c   1.000
_cell.angle_alpha   90.00
_cell.angle_beta   90.00
_cell.angle_gamma   90.00
#
_symmetry.space_group_name_H-M   'P 1'
#
loop_
_entity.id
_entity.type
_entity.pdbx_description
1 polymer ?
#
loop_
_entity_poly.entity_id
_entity_poly.type
_entity_poly.pdbx_seq_one_letter_code
_entity_poly.pdbx_strand_id
1 'polypeptide(L)'
;MAKGDLHTVIRLNKLEIDELRRQLGVLHQEEAALQAEDRRLDADLARESGHVDAHPEAAFTFPGYLAAHRQRKDALAQALADLRQRIERMRDDLAELYRTRKTYELAQEARDARTARERARKDQAVLDEIGLTMHRRRRAEDGEDDPGGH
;
A
#
# COMPACT_ATOMS: atom_id res chain seq x y z
N MET A 1 16.34 -12.66 20.38
CA MET A 1 14.99 -12.90 19.80
C MET A 1 14.63 -11.68 18.97
N ALA A 2 14.60 -11.72 17.63
CA ALA A 2 14.18 -10.53 16.86
C ALA A 2 13.97 -10.74 15.35
N LYS A 3 14.61 -11.73 14.71
CA LYS A 3 14.65 -11.78 13.24
C LYS A 3 13.29 -12.11 12.58
N GLY A 4 12.43 -12.83 13.29
CA GLY A 4 11.09 -13.21 12.80
C GLY A 4 10.00 -12.15 13.03
N ASP A 5 10.18 -11.24 13.98
CA ASP A 5 9.14 -10.30 14.41
C ASP A 5 8.89 -9.22 13.35
N LEU A 6 9.96 -8.55 12.90
CA LEU A 6 9.85 -7.44 11.96
C LEU A 6 9.41 -7.88 10.55
N HIS A 7 9.89 -9.03 10.07
CA HIS A 7 9.42 -9.61 8.80
C HIS A 7 7.94 -10.03 8.87
N THR A 8 7.47 -10.44 10.04
CA THR A 8 6.04 -10.76 10.26
C THR A 8 5.20 -9.50 10.21
N VAL A 9 5.63 -8.44 10.90
CA VAL A 9 4.98 -7.12 10.87
C VAL A 9 4.95 -6.53 9.46
N ILE A 10 6.05 -6.59 8.69
CA ILE A 10 6.08 -6.11 7.29
C ILE A 10 5.07 -6.87 6.43
N ARG A 11 4.97 -8.19 6.59
CA ARG A 11 4.01 -9.03 5.85
C ARG A 11 2.57 -8.70 6.24
N LEU A 12 2.30 -8.48 7.52
CA LEU A 12 0.98 -8.07 8.00
C LEU A 12 0.56 -6.73 7.39
N ASN A 13 1.43 -5.71 7.45
CA ASN A 13 1.19 -4.40 6.82
C ASN A 13 0.86 -4.54 5.33
N LYS A 14 1.53 -5.45 4.61
CA LYS A 14 1.24 -5.69 3.19
C LYS A 14 -0.20 -6.19 2.98
N LEU A 15 -0.65 -7.14 3.81
CA LEU A 15 -2.02 -7.67 3.73
C LEU A 15 -3.05 -6.58 4.06
N GLU A 16 -2.78 -5.76 5.07
CA GLU A 16 -3.63 -4.62 5.44
C GLU A 16 -3.71 -3.57 4.32
N ILE A 17 -2.58 -3.25 3.68
CA ILE A 17 -2.51 -2.37 2.50
C ILE A 17 -3.37 -2.91 1.36
N ASP A 18 -3.24 -4.20 1.05
CA ASP A 18 -3.97 -4.83 -0.04
C ASP A 18 -5.49 -4.84 0.25
N GLU A 19 -5.88 -5.07 1.50
CA GLU A 19 -7.28 -5.01 1.94
C GLU A 19 -7.84 -3.58 1.88
N LEU A 20 -7.12 -2.56 2.36
CA LEU A 20 -7.55 -1.16 2.25
C LEU A 20 -7.70 -0.72 0.79
N ARG A 21 -6.80 -1.15 -0.10
CA ARG A 21 -6.92 -0.90 -1.55
C ARG A 21 -8.16 -1.52 -2.14
N ARG A 22 -8.49 -2.75 -1.74
CA ARG A 22 -9.71 -3.44 -2.16
C ARG A 22 -10.96 -2.67 -1.68
N GLN A 23 -10.96 -2.23 -0.43
CA GLN A 23 -12.05 -1.43 0.14
C GLN A 23 -12.21 -0.07 -0.56
N LEU A 24 -11.12 0.64 -0.84
CA LEU A 24 -11.14 1.86 -1.65
C LEU A 24 -11.75 1.62 -3.03
N GLY A 25 -11.41 0.50 -3.67
CA GLY A 25 -12.00 0.10 -4.94
C GLY A 25 -13.53 -0.02 -4.87
N VAL A 26 -14.06 -0.62 -3.80
CA VAL A 26 -15.51 -0.73 -3.56
C VAL A 26 -16.14 0.65 -3.37
N LEU A 27 -15.51 1.53 -2.58
CA LEU A 27 -16.03 2.89 -2.35
C LEU A 27 -16.04 3.72 -3.64
N HIS A 28 -15.03 3.59 -4.51
CA HIS A 28 -15.02 4.27 -5.80
C HIS A 28 -16.08 3.73 -6.76
N GLN A 29 -16.40 2.43 -6.71
CA GLN A 29 -17.51 1.87 -7.47
C GLN A 29 -18.86 2.42 -6.98
N GLU A 30 -19.04 2.52 -5.66
CA GLU A 30 -20.21 3.16 -5.05
C GLU A 30 -20.32 4.64 -5.47
N GLU A 31 -19.22 5.38 -5.48
CA GLU A 31 -19.18 6.77 -5.92
C GLU A 31 -19.59 6.90 -7.39
N ALA A 32 -19.04 6.04 -8.26
CA ALA A 32 -19.38 6.03 -9.68
C ALA A 32 -20.87 5.71 -9.91
N ALA A 33 -21.45 4.82 -9.10
CA ALA A 33 -22.87 4.48 -9.17
C ALA A 33 -23.75 5.68 -8.79
N LEU A 34 -23.44 6.37 -7.68
CA LEU A 34 -24.17 7.58 -7.25
C LEU A 34 -24.06 8.71 -8.29
N GLN A 35 -22.89 8.91 -8.89
CA GLN A 35 -22.71 9.88 -9.97
C GLN A 35 -23.49 9.51 -11.24
N ALA A 36 -23.62 8.21 -11.54
CA ALA A 36 -24.43 7.76 -12.66
C ALA A 36 -25.93 7.98 -12.40
N GLU A 37 -26.39 7.76 -11.18
CA GLU A 37 -27.75 8.06 -10.77
C GLU A 37 -28.05 9.56 -10.85
N ASP A 38 -27.12 10.40 -10.39
CA ASP A 38 -27.25 11.86 -10.47
C ASP A 38 -27.44 12.34 -11.92
N ARG A 39 -26.61 11.85 -12.84
CA ARG A 39 -26.75 12.14 -14.29
C ARG A 39 -28.06 11.62 -14.86
N ARG A 40 -28.53 10.47 -14.38
CA ARG A 40 -29.81 9.90 -14.82
C ARG A 40 -30.97 10.77 -14.37
N LEU A 41 -30.95 11.29 -13.14
CA LEU A 41 -31.97 12.22 -12.67
C LEU A 41 -32.01 13.47 -13.54
N ASP A 42 -30.86 14.04 -13.91
CA ASP A 42 -30.81 15.22 -14.79
C ASP A 42 -31.42 14.92 -16.17
N ALA A 43 -31.12 13.76 -16.74
CA ALA A 43 -31.72 13.30 -17.99
C ALA A 43 -33.23 13.07 -17.87
N ASP A 44 -33.69 12.55 -16.73
CA ASP A 44 -35.12 12.32 -16.45
C ASP A 44 -35.87 13.65 -16.35
N LEU A 45 -35.29 14.65 -15.68
CA LEU A 45 -35.86 15.99 -15.60
C LEU A 45 -35.97 16.65 -16.98
N ALA A 46 -34.95 16.53 -17.82
CA ALA A 46 -34.99 17.08 -19.17
C ALA A 46 -36.12 16.47 -20.01
N ARG A 47 -36.34 15.15 -19.89
CA ARG A 47 -37.47 14.47 -20.56
C ARG A 47 -38.82 14.92 -20.03
N GLU A 48 -38.94 15.05 -18.70
CA GLU A 48 -40.19 15.52 -18.07
C GLU A 48 -40.53 16.95 -18.50
N SER A 49 -39.53 17.84 -18.53
CA SER A 49 -39.72 19.21 -19.00
C SER A 49 -40.19 19.26 -20.46
N GLY A 50 -39.56 18.47 -21.34
CA GLY A 50 -39.99 18.38 -22.74
C GLY A 50 -41.39 17.78 -22.91
N HIS A 51 -41.82 16.89 -21.99
CA HIS A 51 -43.18 16.36 -22.00
C HIS A 51 -44.21 17.44 -21.65
N VAL A 52 -43.93 18.29 -20.65
CA VAL A 52 -44.79 19.41 -20.26
C VAL A 52 -44.89 20.45 -21.37
N ASP A 53 -43.79 20.75 -22.06
CA ASP A 53 -43.80 21.67 -23.21
C ASP A 53 -44.71 21.15 -24.35
N ALA A 54 -44.78 19.83 -24.54
CA ALA A 54 -45.63 19.20 -25.54
C ALA A 54 -47.08 18.98 -25.09
N HIS A 55 -47.33 18.87 -23.78
CA HIS A 55 -48.64 18.54 -23.18
C HIS A 55 -48.93 19.50 -22.01
N PRO A 56 -49.54 20.67 -22.27
CA PRO A 56 -49.76 21.69 -21.25
C PRO A 56 -50.56 21.21 -20.02
N GLU A 57 -51.40 20.19 -20.17
CA GLU A 57 -52.14 19.56 -19.06
C GLU A 57 -51.21 18.93 -18.00
N ALA A 58 -50.01 18.50 -18.37
CA ALA A 58 -49.01 17.96 -17.46
C ALA A 58 -48.35 19.06 -16.58
N ALA A 59 -48.51 20.34 -16.93
CA ALA A 59 -47.96 21.46 -16.16
C ALA A 59 -48.52 21.51 -14.72
N PHE A 60 -49.71 20.96 -14.47
CA PHE A 60 -50.34 20.96 -13.14
C PHE A 60 -49.58 20.07 -12.13
N THR A 61 -49.03 18.94 -12.56
CA THR A 61 -48.31 17.99 -11.69
C THR A 61 -46.79 18.24 -11.64
N PHE A 62 -46.26 18.96 -12.63
CA PHE A 62 -44.83 19.22 -12.78
C PHE A 62 -44.14 19.88 -11.57
N PRO A 63 -44.74 20.86 -10.85
CA PRO A 63 -44.12 21.43 -9.65
C PRO A 63 -43.85 20.38 -8.55
N GLY A 64 -44.74 19.40 -8.39
CA GLY A 64 -44.57 18.30 -7.45
C GLY A 64 -43.41 17.38 -7.85
N TYR A 65 -43.29 17.10 -9.15
CA TYR A 65 -42.16 16.38 -9.71
C TYR A 65 -40.83 17.12 -9.45
N LEU A 66 -40.78 18.43 -9.70
CA LEU A 66 -39.57 19.25 -9.47
C LEU A 66 -39.14 19.23 -8.00
N ALA A 67 -40.09 19.32 -7.07
CA ALA A 67 -39.79 19.23 -5.64
C ALA A 67 -39.18 17.87 -5.28
N ALA A 68 -39.78 16.78 -5.76
CA ALA A 68 -39.25 15.43 -5.53
C ALA A 68 -37.87 15.21 -6.19
N HIS A 69 -37.67 15.75 -7.40
CA HIS A 69 -36.38 15.70 -8.08
C HIS A 69 -35.29 16.42 -7.28
N ARG A 70 -35.55 17.65 -6.82
CA ARG A 70 -34.60 18.42 -5.98
C ARG A 70 -34.25 17.67 -4.70
N GLN A 71 -35.26 17.14 -4.00
CA GLN A 71 -35.03 16.36 -2.79
C GLN A 71 -34.10 15.15 -3.03
N ARG A 72 -34.27 14.46 -4.18
CA ARG A 72 -33.39 13.34 -4.55
C ARG A 72 -31.97 13.81 -4.89
N LYS A 73 -31.82 14.92 -5.62
CA LYS A 73 -30.50 15.53 -5.92
C LYS A 73 -29.77 15.91 -4.64
N ASP A 74 -30.47 16.54 -3.69
CA ASP A 74 -29.89 16.93 -2.40
C ASP A 74 -29.43 15.70 -1.61
N ALA A 75 -30.25 14.63 -1.58
CA ALA A 75 -29.90 13.38 -0.92
C ALA A 75 -28.67 12.70 -1.57
N LEU A 76 -28.58 12.66 -2.91
CA LEU A 76 -27.42 12.14 -3.63
C LEU A 76 -26.16 12.98 -3.38
N ALA A 77 -26.29 14.30 -3.37
CA ALA A 77 -25.18 15.21 -3.10
C ALA A 77 -24.61 14.98 -1.70
N GLN A 78 -25.48 14.81 -0.69
CA GLN A 78 -25.08 14.48 0.67
C GLN A 78 -24.39 13.11 0.73
N ALA A 79 -24.98 12.08 0.11
CA ALA A 79 -24.39 10.74 0.07
C ALA A 79 -23.00 10.74 -0.60
N LEU A 80 -22.83 11.48 -1.70
CA LEU A 80 -21.55 11.66 -2.37
C LEU A 80 -20.52 12.37 -1.49
N ALA A 81 -20.94 13.42 -0.76
CA ALA A 81 -20.05 14.13 0.16
C ALA A 81 -19.55 13.21 1.28
N ASP A 82 -20.47 12.47 1.91
CA ASP A 82 -20.13 11.54 2.99
C ASP A 82 -19.23 10.40 2.50
N LEU A 83 -19.50 9.87 1.31
CA LEU A 83 -18.69 8.83 0.69
C LEU A 83 -17.28 9.34 0.35
N ARG A 84 -17.15 10.54 -0.20
CA ARG A 84 -15.84 11.16 -0.49
C ARG A 84 -15.03 11.39 0.77
N GLN A 85 -15.66 11.81 1.86
CA GLN A 85 -14.96 11.92 3.15
C GLN A 85 -14.47 10.55 3.66
N ARG A 86 -15.24 9.47 3.45
CA ARG A 86 -14.80 8.10 3.79
C ARG A 86 -13.60 7.67 2.94
N ILE A 87 -13.63 7.98 1.63
CA ILE A 87 -12.52 7.71 0.71
C ILE A 87 -11.26 8.44 1.18
N GLU A 88 -11.34 9.74 1.48
CA GLU A 88 -10.18 10.52 1.92
C GLU A 88 -9.59 9.97 3.23
N ARG A 89 -10.42 9.66 4.23
CA ARG A 89 -9.94 9.02 5.48
C ARG A 89 -9.21 7.71 5.21
N MET A 90 -9.75 6.86 4.33
CA MET A 90 -9.13 5.58 4.00
C MET A 90 -7.83 5.75 3.19
N ARG A 91 -7.71 6.82 2.40
CA ARG A 91 -6.45 7.19 1.72
C ARG A 91 -5.39 7.66 2.72
N ASP A 92 -5.77 8.43 3.73
CA ASP A 92 -4.87 8.86 4.80
C ASP A 92 -4.37 7.67 5.61
N ASP A 93 -5.25 6.75 5.99
CA ASP A 93 -4.90 5.50 6.68
C ASP A 93 -3.93 4.66 5.84
N LEU A 94 -4.21 4.52 4.54
CA LEU A 94 -3.34 3.81 3.61
C LEU A 94 -1.96 4.48 3.50
N ALA A 95 -1.91 5.81 3.45
CA ALA A 95 -0.67 6.57 3.41
C ALA A 95 0.17 6.42 4.70
N GLU A 96 -0.47 6.40 5.87
CA GLU A 96 0.17 6.11 7.15
C GLU A 96 0.76 4.69 7.16
N LEU A 97 -0.01 3.71 6.67
CA LEU A 97 0.42 2.32 6.64
C LEU A 97 1.65 2.12 5.73
N TYR A 98 1.70 2.82 4.60
CA TYR A 98 2.91 2.85 3.76
C TYR A 98 4.12 3.43 4.46
N ARG A 99 3.96 4.56 5.17
CA ARG A 99 5.04 5.19 5.93
C ARG A 99 5.56 4.26 7.03
N THR A 100 4.64 3.67 7.79
CA THR A 100 4.95 2.70 8.85
C THR A 100 5.68 1.47 8.30
N ARG A 101 5.17 0.87 7.22
CA ARG A 101 5.82 -0.27 6.56
C ARG A 101 7.25 0.09 6.11
N LYS A 102 7.45 1.27 5.50
CA LYS A 102 8.77 1.69 5.02
C LYS A 102 9.77 1.84 6.16
N THR A 103 9.33 2.38 7.30
CA THR A 103 10.15 2.46 8.53
C THR A 103 10.61 1.07 8.96
N TYR A 104 9.70 0.10 8.99
CA TYR A 104 10.05 -1.28 9.37
C TYR A 104 10.99 -1.94 8.36
N GLU A 105 10.80 -1.71 7.06
CA GLU A 105 11.71 -2.21 6.02
C GLU A 105 13.13 -1.70 6.21
N LEU A 106 13.30 -0.39 6.43
CA LEU A 106 14.61 0.22 6.65
C LEU A 106 15.28 -0.32 7.94
N ALA A 107 14.51 -0.48 9.00
CA ALA A 107 15.01 -1.07 10.25
C ALA A 107 15.43 -2.53 10.06
N GLN A 108 14.69 -3.30 9.26
CA GLN A 108 15.04 -4.69 8.92
C GLN A 108 16.32 -4.75 8.08
N GLU A 109 16.43 -3.92 7.04
CA GLU A 109 17.60 -3.83 6.18
C GLU A 109 18.87 -3.50 6.97
N ALA A 110 18.79 -2.54 7.91
CA ALA A 110 19.90 -2.21 8.79
C ALA A 110 20.33 -3.39 9.69
N ARG A 111 19.38 -4.18 10.19
CA ARG A 111 19.65 -5.38 11.00
C ARG A 111 20.32 -6.48 10.16
N ASP A 112 19.84 -6.69 8.95
CA ASP A 112 20.40 -7.69 8.04
C ASP A 112 21.80 -7.30 7.58
N ALA A 113 22.04 -6.03 7.26
CA ALA A 113 23.37 -5.51 6.93
C ALA A 113 24.37 -5.69 8.08
N ARG A 114 23.96 -5.40 9.32
CA ARG A 114 24.80 -5.63 10.52
C ARG A 114 25.14 -7.12 10.67
N THR A 115 24.13 -7.98 10.57
CA THR A 115 24.32 -9.43 10.69
C THR A 115 25.24 -9.98 9.60
N ALA A 116 25.10 -9.50 8.36
CA ALA A 116 25.95 -9.88 7.24
C ALA A 116 27.40 -9.45 7.44
N ARG A 117 27.64 -8.22 7.92
CA ARG A 117 28.99 -7.73 8.25
C ARG A 117 29.63 -8.52 9.38
N GLU A 118 28.87 -8.88 10.41
CA GLU A 118 29.37 -9.71 11.51
C GLU A 118 29.75 -11.12 11.05
N ARG A 119 28.96 -11.73 10.16
CA ARG A 119 29.28 -13.02 9.55
C ARG A 119 30.54 -12.92 8.70
N ALA A 120 30.61 -11.95 7.79
CA ALA A 120 31.79 -11.74 6.94
C ALA A 120 33.08 -11.51 7.76
N ARG A 121 33.00 -10.77 8.88
CA ARG A 121 34.14 -10.60 9.79
C ARG A 121 34.59 -11.91 10.44
N LYS A 122 33.63 -12.74 10.89
CA LYS A 122 33.94 -14.05 11.47
C LYS A 122 34.54 -14.99 10.43
N ASP A 123 33.97 -15.03 9.24
CA ASP A 123 34.45 -15.86 8.14
C ASP A 123 35.87 -15.45 7.72
N GLN A 124 36.15 -14.15 7.63
CA GLN A 124 37.50 -13.64 7.35
C GLN A 124 38.51 -14.06 8.43
N ALA A 125 38.16 -13.92 9.71
CA ALA A 125 39.06 -14.30 10.79
C ALA A 125 39.42 -15.80 10.77
N VAL A 126 38.45 -16.66 10.41
CA VAL A 126 38.68 -18.10 10.23
C VAL A 126 39.61 -18.38 9.05
N LEU A 127 39.41 -17.70 7.92
CA LEU A 127 40.27 -17.84 6.74
C LEU A 127 41.70 -17.38 7.01
N ASP A 128 41.87 -16.29 7.75
CA ASP A 128 43.19 -15.77 8.15
C ASP A 128 43.91 -16.77 9.07
N GLU A 129 43.22 -17.38 10.03
CA GLU A 129 43.76 -18.41 10.91
C GLU A 129 44.22 -19.66 10.13
N ILE A 130 43.42 -20.12 9.17
CA ILE A 130 43.78 -21.22 8.28
C ILE A 130 45.02 -20.85 7.46
N GLY A 131 45.06 -19.65 6.89
CA GLY A 131 46.20 -19.16 6.11
C GLY A 131 47.50 -19.11 6.91
N LEU A 132 47.45 -18.59 8.14
CA LEU A 132 48.60 -18.57 9.05
C LEU A 132 49.07 -19.99 9.41
N THR A 133 48.15 -20.91 9.68
CA THR A 133 48.46 -22.29 10.01
C THR A 133 49.14 -23.01 8.83
N MET A 134 48.60 -22.84 7.62
CA MET A 134 49.18 -23.40 6.39
C MET A 134 50.58 -22.83 6.10
N HIS A 135 50.75 -21.51 6.28
CA HIS A 135 52.06 -20.88 6.09
C HIS A 135 53.10 -21.37 7.11
N ARG A 136 52.73 -21.50 8.40
CA ARG A 136 53.61 -22.05 9.44
C ARG A 136 54.02 -23.48 9.13
N ARG A 137 53.08 -24.32 8.69
CA ARG A 137 53.35 -25.70 8.29
C ARG A 137 54.34 -25.76 7.13
N ARG A 138 54.09 -24.99 6.06
CA ARG A 138 55.00 -24.95 4.90
C ARG A 138 56.39 -24.47 5.29
N ARG A 139 56.50 -23.47 6.18
CA ARG A 139 57.81 -22.99 6.65
C ARG A 139 58.57 -24.00 7.52
N ALA A 140 57.85 -24.88 8.22
CA ALA A 140 58.48 -25.98 8.96
C ALA A 140 58.96 -27.06 7.99
N GLU A 141 58.18 -27.39 6.96
CA GLU A 141 58.55 -28.32 5.89
C GLU A 141 59.75 -27.78 5.07
N ASP A 142 59.74 -26.49 4.67
CA ASP A 142 60.84 -25.84 3.93
C ASP A 142 62.10 -25.63 4.80
N GLY A 143 61.96 -25.59 6.13
CA GLY A 143 63.08 -25.45 7.07
C GLY A 143 63.76 -26.77 7.43
N GLU A 144 63.15 -27.91 7.06
CA GLU A 144 63.74 -29.25 7.16
C GLU A 144 64.57 -29.62 5.90
N ASP A 145 64.52 -28.80 4.85
CA ASP A 145 65.26 -28.95 3.58
C ASP A 145 66.53 -28.06 3.48
N ASP A 146 67.26 -27.82 4.59
CA ASP A 146 68.66 -27.35 4.53
C ASP A 146 69.64 -28.53 4.72
N PRO A 147 70.06 -29.20 3.64
CA PRO A 147 71.11 -30.20 3.68
C PRO A 147 72.49 -29.55 3.62
N GLY A 148 73.01 -29.14 4.78
CA GLY A 148 74.46 -29.13 5.07
C GLY A 148 75.27 -27.90 4.64
N GLY A 149 76.12 -27.44 5.57
CA GLY A 149 77.14 -26.42 5.28
C GLY A 149 78.21 -26.28 6.36
N HIS A 150 79.23 -27.14 6.26
CA HIS A 150 80.60 -27.13 6.83
C HIS A 150 80.85 -27.09 8.34
#